data_AF-A0A698XML7-F1
#
_entry.id   AF-A0A698XML7-F1
#
_cell.length_a   1.000
_cell.length_b   1.000
_cell.length_c   1.000
_cell.angle_alpha   90.00
_cell.angle_beta   90.00
_cell.angle_gamma   90.00
#
_symmetry.space_group_name_H-M   'P 1'
#
loop_
_entity.id
_entity.type
_entity.pdbx_description
1 polymer ?
#
loop_
_entity_poly.entity_id
_entity_poly.type
_entity_poly.pdbx_seq_one_letter_code
_entity_poly.pdbx_strand_id
1 'polypeptide(L)'
;MCYYDFDGTVEIPAQYWNETVSGVQIHPLSYNISPKHARNNTYTFELTSASNVVFQVSDNIFFNALHIFTNPIEKDIPSANATDVFDFGPGVHSAPGGVLNVTAGQTIYLAGGAVLTSPIHVLNTTNVAIRGRGVIYNTPTTSQSVDIEYSSGVVVHGIISLDPAPS
;
A
#
# COMPACT_ATOMS: atom_id res chain seq x y z
N MET A 1 -9.75 2.03 0.93
CA MET A 1 -8.42 2.54 1.33
C MET A 1 -7.99 3.65 0.39
N CYS A 2 -7.05 4.49 0.79
CA CYS A 2 -6.27 5.34 -0.10
C CYS A 2 -4.80 5.33 0.34
N TYR A 3 -3.91 5.76 -0.56
CA TYR A 3 -2.50 5.97 -0.23
C TYR A 3 -1.94 7.16 -1.01
N TYR A 4 -0.96 7.84 -0.43
CA TYR A 4 -0.23 8.92 -1.09
C TYR A 4 1.04 9.25 -0.32
N ASP A 5 1.99 9.85 -1.02
CA ASP A 5 3.27 10.26 -0.46
C ASP A 5 3.26 11.77 -0.21
N PHE A 6 3.82 12.21 0.92
CA PHE A 6 3.94 13.63 1.23
C PHE A 6 5.20 13.95 2.05
N ASP A 7 5.52 15.24 2.12
CA ASP A 7 6.52 15.79 3.03
C ASP A 7 5.92 17.02 3.73
N GLY A 8 6.36 17.29 4.96
CA GLY A 8 5.80 18.35 5.81
C GLY A 8 4.42 18.02 6.41
N THR A 9 3.58 19.04 6.59
CA THR A 9 2.25 18.90 7.20
C THR A 9 1.16 18.95 6.14
N VAL A 10 0.22 18.00 6.20
CA VAL A 10 -0.94 17.93 5.29
C VAL A 10 -2.24 17.88 6.08
N GLU A 11 -3.27 18.57 5.58
CA GLU A 11 -4.65 18.40 6.05
C GLU A 11 -5.34 17.33 5.19
N ILE A 12 -6.02 16.40 5.83
CA ILE A 12 -6.71 15.28 5.18
C ILE A 12 -8.21 15.44 5.37
N PRO A 13 -8.97 15.76 4.31
CA PRO A 13 -10.42 15.68 4.33
C PRO A 13 -10.88 14.24 4.12
N ALA A 14 -11.69 13.73 5.06
CA ALA A 14 -12.37 12.45 4.95
C ALA A 14 -13.88 12.66 5.03
N GLN A 15 -14.59 12.30 3.96
CA GLN A 15 -16.04 12.46 3.88
C GLN A 15 -16.75 11.11 3.95
N TYR A 16 -17.72 11.00 4.87
CA TYR A 16 -18.62 9.87 4.94
C TYR A 16 -19.92 10.17 4.20
N TRP A 17 -20.24 9.37 3.18
CA TRP A 17 -21.34 9.65 2.25
C TRP A 17 -22.70 9.11 2.68
N ASN A 18 -22.76 8.27 3.72
CA ASN A 18 -24.00 7.66 4.17
C ASN A 18 -24.71 8.55 5.22
N GLU A 19 -25.55 7.96 6.07
CA GLU A 19 -26.35 8.62 7.11
C GLU A 19 -25.53 9.47 8.10
N THR A 20 -26.26 10.15 9.00
CA THR A 20 -25.67 11.02 10.02
C THR A 20 -24.70 10.23 10.90
N VAL A 21 -23.48 10.72 11.01
CA VAL A 21 -22.41 10.12 11.81
C VAL A 21 -22.50 10.58 13.25
N SER A 22 -22.49 9.65 14.20
CA SER A 22 -22.46 9.97 15.64
C SER A 22 -21.09 10.45 16.14
N GLY A 23 -20.02 10.05 15.45
CA GLY A 23 -18.65 10.44 15.75
C GLY A 23 -17.65 9.70 14.86
N VAL A 24 -16.39 10.16 14.87
CA VAL A 24 -15.28 9.53 14.15
C VAL A 24 -14.03 9.48 15.02
N GLN A 25 -13.19 8.47 14.78
CA GLN A 25 -11.92 8.29 15.47
C GLN A 25 -10.80 8.05 14.46
N ILE A 26 -9.59 8.49 14.82
CA ILE A 26 -8.37 8.24 14.05
C ILE A 26 -7.51 7.24 14.82
N HIS A 27 -7.21 6.10 14.20
CA HIS A 27 -6.34 5.08 14.77
C HIS A 27 -4.93 5.13 14.16
N PRO A 28 -3.90 4.76 14.93
CA PRO A 28 -3.95 4.36 16.34
C PRO A 28 -4.24 5.56 17.27
N LEU A 29 -5.00 5.33 18.34
CA LEU A 29 -5.37 6.38 19.31
C LEU A 29 -4.14 7.03 19.98
N SER A 30 -3.00 6.33 20.00
CA SER A 30 -1.73 6.83 20.51
C SER A 30 -1.20 8.05 19.74
N TYR A 31 -1.65 8.28 18.51
CA TYR A 31 -1.27 9.48 17.75
C TYR A 31 -1.98 10.74 18.25
N ASN A 32 -2.99 10.60 19.12
CA ASN A 32 -3.72 11.72 19.74
C ASN A 32 -4.27 12.73 18.71
N ILE A 33 -4.65 12.24 17.54
CA ILE A 33 -5.23 13.04 16.46
C ILE A 33 -6.72 13.21 16.73
N SER A 34 -7.15 14.46 16.88
CA SER A 34 -8.57 14.83 17.07
C SER A 34 -9.15 15.36 15.76
N PRO A 35 -9.96 14.57 15.03
CA PRO A 35 -10.59 15.03 13.80
C PRO A 35 -11.62 16.12 14.09
N LYS A 36 -11.65 17.14 13.23
CA LYS A 36 -12.56 18.28 13.32
C LYS A 36 -13.70 18.07 12.33
N HIS A 37 -14.94 18.19 12.81
CA HIS A 37 -16.10 18.15 11.93
C HIS A 37 -16.17 19.42 11.06
N ALA A 38 -16.31 19.24 9.76
CA ALA A 38 -16.51 20.29 8.78
C ALA A 38 -17.99 20.34 8.33
N ARG A 39 -18.28 20.28 7.02
CA ARG A 39 -19.63 20.26 6.46
C ARG A 39 -19.93 18.92 5.79
N ASN A 40 -21.21 18.56 5.64
CA ASN A 40 -21.65 17.38 4.87
C ASN A 40 -20.95 16.07 5.27
N ASN A 41 -20.93 15.72 6.57
CA ASN A 41 -20.24 14.54 7.10
C ASN A 41 -18.75 14.45 6.71
N THR A 42 -18.13 15.60 6.44
CA THR A 42 -16.68 15.70 6.22
C THR A 42 -15.99 16.01 7.53
N TYR A 43 -14.90 15.33 7.78
CA TYR A 43 -14.02 15.55 8.92
C TYR A 43 -12.61 15.81 8.41
N THR A 44 -11.91 16.75 9.02
CA THR A 44 -10.51 17.04 8.69
C THR A 44 -9.60 16.74 9.86
N PHE A 45 -8.39 16.27 9.56
CA PHE A 45 -7.34 16.08 10.54
C PHE A 45 -5.98 16.32 9.86
N GLU A 46 -4.96 16.61 10.66
CA GLU A 46 -3.63 16.91 10.15
C GLU A 46 -2.68 15.74 10.44
N LEU A 47 -1.78 15.49 9.48
CA LEU A 47 -0.59 14.68 9.69
C LEU A 47 0.64 15.56 9.49
N THR A 48 1.53 15.57 10.48
CA THR A 48 2.79 16.33 10.43
C THR A 48 3.97 15.49 9.89
N SER A 49 3.77 14.19 9.74
CA SER A 49 4.70 13.24 9.14
C SER A 49 3.96 12.04 8.58
N ALA A 50 4.54 11.38 7.56
CA ALA A 50 4.00 10.15 7.00
C ALA A 50 3.76 9.10 8.08
N SER A 51 2.50 8.75 8.29
CA SER A 51 2.01 7.86 9.32
C SER A 51 0.76 7.15 8.82
N ASN A 52 0.72 5.83 8.89
CA ASN A 52 -0.48 5.07 8.53
C ASN A 52 -1.57 5.30 9.58
N VAL A 53 -2.77 5.63 9.12
CA VAL A 53 -3.92 5.88 9.99
C VAL A 53 -5.19 5.21 9.46
N VAL A 54 -6.15 4.98 10.35
CA VAL A 54 -7.50 4.54 9.99
C VAL A 54 -8.49 5.58 10.45
N PHE A 55 -9.27 6.11 9.50
CA PHE A 55 -10.45 6.90 9.79
C PHE A 55 -11.63 5.94 10.02
N GLN A 56 -12.13 5.89 11.26
CA GLN A 56 -13.15 4.96 11.70
C GLN A 56 -14.42 5.73 12.10
N VAL A 57 -15.56 5.33 11.55
CA VAL A 57 -16.86 5.85 11.97
C VAL A 57 -17.33 5.11 13.22
N SER A 58 -17.73 5.82 14.28
CA SER A 58 -18.00 5.27 15.61
C SER A 58 -19.27 4.42 15.72
N ASP A 59 -20.23 4.61 14.82
CA ASP A 59 -21.50 3.86 14.78
C ASP A 59 -21.36 2.47 14.12
N ASN A 60 -20.26 2.20 13.43
CA ASN A 60 -20.02 0.91 12.78
C ASN A 60 -18.52 0.60 12.67
N ILE A 61 -18.01 -0.06 13.70
CA ILE A 61 -16.58 -0.40 13.83
C ILE A 61 -16.09 -1.48 12.87
N PHE A 62 -16.97 -2.23 12.20
CA PHE A 62 -16.58 -3.39 11.38
C PHE A 62 -16.58 -3.12 9.87
N PHE A 63 -17.43 -2.21 9.38
CA PHE A 63 -17.64 -2.05 7.93
C PHE A 63 -17.32 -0.65 7.40
N ASN A 64 -17.13 0.35 8.28
CA ASN A 64 -16.98 1.74 7.87
C ASN A 64 -15.62 2.33 8.29
N ALA A 65 -14.54 1.74 7.77
CA ALA A 65 -13.18 2.19 7.97
C ALA A 65 -12.52 2.64 6.66
N LEU A 66 -11.90 3.80 6.66
CA LEU A 66 -11.01 4.25 5.60
C LEU A 66 -9.56 4.11 6.07
N HIS A 67 -8.88 3.08 5.57
CA HIS A 67 -7.43 2.90 5.74
C HIS A 67 -6.69 3.90 4.85
N ILE A 68 -5.79 4.67 5.44
CA ILE A 68 -5.01 5.73 4.79
C ILE A 68 -3.54 5.41 5.02
N PHE A 69 -2.86 5.00 3.95
CA PHE A 69 -1.43 4.69 3.99
C PHE A 69 -0.64 5.88 3.48
N THR A 70 0.36 6.32 4.23
CA THR A 70 1.18 7.46 3.79
C THR A 70 2.65 7.15 3.92
N ASN A 71 3.43 7.63 2.95
CA ASN A 71 4.87 7.48 2.95
C ASN A 71 5.55 8.84 2.76
N PRO A 72 6.82 8.96 3.18
CA PRO A 72 7.66 10.05 2.71
C PRO A 72 7.82 9.97 1.19
N ILE A 73 8.06 11.12 0.55
CA ILE A 73 8.40 11.19 -0.87
C ILE A 73 9.53 10.20 -1.19
N GLU A 74 9.28 9.33 -2.16
CA GLU A 74 10.26 8.33 -2.59
C GLU A 74 11.47 9.00 -3.28
N LYS A 75 12.66 8.78 -2.72
CA LYS A 75 13.92 9.37 -3.21
C LYS A 75 14.77 8.39 -4.01
N ASP A 76 14.75 7.11 -3.64
CA ASP A 76 15.66 6.08 -4.16
C ASP A 76 15.01 5.23 -5.27
N ILE A 77 14.37 5.89 -6.23
CA ILE A 77 13.71 5.23 -7.37
C ILE A 77 14.78 4.55 -8.26
N PRO A 78 14.70 3.25 -8.54
CA PRO A 78 15.61 2.60 -9.48
C PRO A 78 15.48 3.18 -10.89
N SER A 79 16.58 3.15 -11.64
CA SER A 79 16.51 3.45 -13.07
C SER A 79 15.74 2.36 -13.80
N ALA A 80 14.74 2.74 -14.60
CA ALA A 80 14.00 1.84 -15.48
C ALA A 80 14.89 1.09 -16.49
N ASN A 81 16.08 1.63 -16.78
CA ASN A 81 17.05 1.04 -17.72
C ASN A 81 18.08 0.14 -17.05
N ALA A 82 18.01 -0.07 -15.73
CA ALA A 82 18.92 -0.97 -15.04
C ALA A 82 18.62 -2.42 -15.44
N THR A 83 19.67 -3.18 -15.75
CA THR A 83 19.58 -4.55 -16.30
C THR A 83 18.85 -5.54 -15.39
N ASP A 84 18.93 -5.33 -14.07
CA ASP A 84 18.36 -6.23 -13.07
C ASP A 84 17.08 -5.67 -12.43
N VAL A 85 16.47 -4.63 -13.03
CA VAL A 85 15.24 -4.01 -12.53
C VAL A 85 14.07 -4.34 -13.45
N PHE A 86 13.02 -4.93 -12.86
CA PHE A 86 11.70 -5.03 -13.48
C PHE A 86 10.87 -3.85 -13.01
N ASP A 87 10.80 -2.81 -13.83
CA ASP A 87 10.05 -1.59 -13.56
C ASP A 87 8.61 -1.69 -14.08
N PHE A 88 7.65 -1.69 -13.16
CA PHE A 88 6.23 -1.58 -13.43
C PHE A 88 5.80 -0.14 -13.17
N GLY A 89 5.71 0.64 -14.25
CA GLY A 89 5.18 2.00 -14.22
C GLY A 89 3.67 2.06 -13.89
N PRO A 90 3.09 3.27 -13.78
CA PRO A 90 1.66 3.42 -13.48
C PRO A 90 0.76 2.69 -14.50
N GLY A 91 -0.26 2.00 -14.00
CA GLY A 91 -1.16 1.17 -14.82
C GLY A 91 -1.36 -0.23 -14.25
N VAL A 92 -2.19 -1.03 -14.94
CA VAL A 92 -2.48 -2.42 -14.55
C VAL A 92 -1.56 -3.37 -15.32
N HIS A 93 -0.89 -4.26 -14.60
CA HIS A 93 0.08 -5.21 -15.13
C HIS A 93 -0.21 -6.63 -14.65
N SER A 94 0.22 -7.60 -15.44
CA SER A 94 0.22 -9.01 -15.07
C SER A 94 1.49 -9.69 -15.57
N ALA A 95 1.92 -10.74 -14.87
CA ALA A 95 3.05 -11.55 -15.29
C ALA A 95 2.61 -12.56 -16.36
N PRO A 96 3.42 -12.77 -17.41
CA PRO A 96 3.23 -13.89 -18.32
C PRO A 96 3.24 -15.21 -17.56
N GLY A 97 2.23 -16.06 -17.78
CA GLY A 97 2.08 -17.32 -17.03
C GLY A 97 1.41 -17.17 -15.65
N GLY A 98 0.98 -15.96 -15.28
CA GLY A 98 0.16 -15.71 -14.10
C GLY A 98 0.91 -15.57 -12.78
N VAL A 99 2.23 -15.77 -12.75
CA VAL A 99 3.11 -15.61 -11.57
C VAL A 99 4.41 -14.93 -11.99
N LEU A 100 4.90 -13.98 -11.21
CA LEU A 100 6.19 -13.32 -11.41
C LEU A 100 7.29 -14.05 -10.62
N ASN A 101 8.05 -14.90 -11.30
CA ASN A 101 9.19 -15.59 -10.69
C ASN A 101 10.43 -14.68 -10.69
N VAL A 102 11.01 -14.46 -9.51
CA VAL A 102 12.16 -13.57 -9.30
C VAL A 102 13.43 -14.39 -9.05
N THR A 103 14.49 -14.04 -9.76
CA THR A 103 15.81 -14.70 -9.69
C THR A 103 16.84 -13.83 -8.97
N ALA A 104 18.04 -14.38 -8.77
CA ALA A 104 19.04 -13.77 -7.88
C ALA A 104 19.48 -12.38 -8.36
N GLY A 105 19.62 -11.42 -7.44
CA GLY A 105 20.04 -10.06 -7.74
C GLY A 105 18.95 -9.15 -8.33
N GLN A 106 17.78 -9.68 -8.65
CA GLN A 106 16.72 -8.89 -9.30
C GLN A 106 16.01 -7.95 -8.33
N THR A 107 15.63 -6.79 -8.87
CA THR A 107 14.79 -5.80 -8.21
C THR A 107 13.46 -5.69 -8.95
N ILE A 108 12.37 -6.02 -8.26
CA ILE A 108 11.01 -5.73 -8.72
C ILE A 108 10.62 -4.36 -8.17
N TYR A 109 10.32 -3.42 -9.06
CA TYR A 109 9.90 -2.08 -8.69
C TYR A 109 8.46 -1.81 -9.17
N LEU A 110 7.57 -1.50 -8.23
CA LEU A 110 6.19 -1.10 -8.53
C LEU A 110 6.04 0.40 -8.28
N ALA A 111 5.96 1.21 -9.33
CA ALA A 111 5.79 2.65 -9.20
C ALA A 111 4.45 3.02 -8.52
N GLY A 112 4.36 4.22 -7.95
CA GLY A 112 3.07 4.75 -7.47
C GLY A 112 2.03 4.75 -8.60
N GLY A 113 0.85 4.18 -8.33
CA GLY A 113 -0.19 3.97 -9.35
C GLY A 113 -0.04 2.70 -10.21
N ALA A 114 1.00 1.89 -10.01
CA ALA A 114 1.11 0.56 -10.59
C ALA A 114 0.23 -0.43 -9.81
N VAL A 115 -0.47 -1.31 -10.54
CA VAL A 115 -1.26 -2.41 -9.98
C VAL A 115 -0.80 -3.71 -10.64
N LEU A 116 -0.21 -4.61 -9.86
CA LEU A 116 0.19 -5.95 -10.30
C LEU A 116 -0.88 -6.97 -9.89
N THR A 117 -1.42 -7.71 -10.84
CA THR A 117 -2.44 -8.75 -10.61
C THR A 117 -1.89 -10.18 -10.58
N SER A 118 -0.57 -10.30 -10.46
CA SER A 118 0.14 -11.58 -10.35
C SER A 118 0.93 -11.65 -9.04
N PRO A 119 0.96 -12.80 -8.36
CA PRO A 119 1.80 -13.02 -7.21
C PRO A 119 3.28 -12.98 -7.61
N ILE A 120 4.12 -12.55 -6.67
CA ILE A 120 5.57 -12.54 -6.82
C ILE A 120 6.15 -13.73 -6.05
N HIS A 121 6.89 -14.60 -6.73
CA HIS A 121 7.51 -15.78 -6.12
C HIS A 121 9.03 -15.62 -6.08
N VAL A 122 9.59 -15.75 -4.88
CA VAL A 122 11.03 -15.69 -4.60
C VAL A 122 11.45 -17.04 -4.02
N LEU A 123 11.88 -17.95 -4.88
CA LEU A 123 12.18 -19.34 -4.52
C LEU A 123 13.65 -19.68 -4.74
N ASN A 124 14.30 -20.25 -3.72
CA ASN A 124 15.67 -20.78 -3.78
C ASN A 124 16.68 -19.77 -4.38
N THR A 125 16.61 -18.52 -3.94
CA THR A 125 17.37 -17.41 -4.52
C THR A 125 17.94 -16.46 -3.47
N THR A 126 18.75 -15.49 -3.90
CA THR A 126 19.39 -14.53 -2.99
C THR A 126 19.40 -13.11 -3.52
N ASN A 127 19.47 -12.14 -2.61
CA ASN A 127 19.65 -10.71 -2.90
C ASN A 127 18.57 -10.15 -3.85
N VAL A 128 17.31 -10.32 -3.47
CA VAL A 128 16.15 -9.83 -4.22
C VAL A 128 15.56 -8.60 -3.52
N ALA A 129 15.15 -7.60 -4.28
CA ALA A 129 14.40 -6.46 -3.75
C ALA A 129 13.02 -6.38 -4.40
N ILE A 130 11.97 -6.28 -3.60
CA ILE A 130 10.60 -5.99 -4.05
C ILE A 130 10.21 -4.66 -3.41
N ARG A 131 10.14 -3.59 -4.20
CA ARG A 131 10.01 -2.24 -3.66
C ARG A 131 9.15 -1.32 -4.51
N GLY A 132 8.80 -0.17 -3.94
CA GLY A 132 8.06 0.90 -4.63
C GLY A 132 6.83 1.33 -3.83
N ARG A 133 5.83 1.87 -4.53
CA ARG A 133 4.57 2.41 -3.97
C ARG A 133 3.33 1.87 -4.68
N GLY A 134 3.50 0.84 -5.50
CA GLY A 134 2.40 0.17 -6.19
C GLY A 134 1.67 -0.85 -5.32
N VAL A 135 0.60 -1.40 -5.91
CA VAL A 135 -0.31 -2.34 -5.27
C VAL A 135 -0.20 -3.70 -5.94
N ILE A 136 -0.10 -4.77 -5.17
CA ILE A 136 -0.36 -6.14 -5.63
C ILE A 136 -1.81 -6.44 -5.25
N TYR A 137 -2.66 -6.72 -6.25
CA TYR A 137 -4.11 -6.77 -6.07
C TYR A 137 -4.72 -8.04 -6.68
N ASN A 138 -5.60 -8.69 -5.93
CA ASN A 138 -6.47 -9.77 -6.42
C ASN A 138 -5.67 -10.85 -7.18
N THR A 139 -4.61 -11.33 -6.54
CA THR A 139 -3.83 -12.45 -7.08
C THR A 139 -4.71 -13.70 -7.17
N PRO A 140 -4.49 -14.60 -8.15
CA PRO A 140 -5.26 -15.84 -8.25
C PRO A 140 -5.35 -16.57 -6.91
N THR A 141 -6.52 -17.14 -6.63
CA THR A 141 -7.01 -17.59 -5.31
C THR A 141 -6.19 -18.69 -4.60
N THR A 142 -5.03 -19.05 -5.13
CA THR A 142 -4.13 -20.07 -4.59
C THR A 142 -2.74 -19.51 -4.24
N SER A 143 -2.55 -18.19 -4.31
CA SER A 143 -1.22 -17.59 -4.16
C SER A 143 -1.24 -16.30 -3.32
N GLN A 144 -0.34 -16.24 -2.35
CA GLN A 144 -0.03 -15.02 -1.60
C GLN A 144 0.50 -13.94 -2.54
N SER A 145 0.34 -12.65 -2.21
CA SER A 145 0.84 -11.56 -3.06
C SER A 145 2.36 -11.61 -3.26
N VAL A 146 3.10 -11.96 -2.21
CA VAL A 146 4.54 -12.19 -2.24
C VAL A 146 4.81 -13.45 -1.45
N ASP A 147 5.42 -14.44 -2.10
CA ASP A 147 5.82 -15.71 -1.49
C ASP A 147 7.35 -15.83 -1.53
N ILE A 148 7.96 -16.08 -0.37
CA ILE A 148 9.42 -16.09 -0.21
C ILE A 148 9.80 -17.41 0.46
N GLU A 149 10.44 -18.29 -0.31
CA GLU A 149 10.78 -19.63 0.11
C GLU A 149 12.26 -19.92 -0.14
N TYR A 150 12.92 -20.54 0.85
CA TYR A 150 14.32 -20.97 0.76
C TYR A 150 15.30 -19.90 0.25
N SER A 151 15.06 -18.63 0.57
CA SER A 151 15.78 -17.50 0.00
C SER A 151 16.39 -16.60 1.08
N SER A 152 17.48 -15.90 0.76
CA SER A 152 18.19 -15.02 1.72
C SER A 152 18.55 -13.66 1.14
N GLY A 153 18.55 -12.61 1.97
CA GLY A 153 18.81 -11.25 1.50
C GLY A 153 17.66 -10.67 0.67
N VAL A 154 16.41 -11.07 0.99
CA VAL A 154 15.21 -10.54 0.34
C VAL A 154 14.72 -9.31 1.10
N VAL A 155 14.49 -8.21 0.38
CA VAL A 155 13.94 -6.97 0.92
C VAL A 155 12.57 -6.73 0.31
N VAL A 156 11.55 -6.50 1.15
CA VAL A 156 10.22 -6.07 0.72
C VAL A 156 9.93 -4.72 1.35
N HIS A 157 9.65 -3.69 0.54
CA HIS A 157 9.54 -2.33 1.05
C HIS A 157 8.53 -1.46 0.30
N GLY A 158 7.59 -0.85 1.02
CA GLY A 158 6.69 0.21 0.52
C GLY A 158 5.52 -0.27 -0.37
N ILE A 159 5.52 -1.52 -0.82
CA ILE A 159 4.42 -2.09 -1.58
C ILE A 159 3.17 -2.30 -0.70
N ILE A 160 2.01 -2.30 -1.35
CA ILE A 160 0.73 -2.61 -0.71
C ILE A 160 0.22 -3.94 -1.26
N SER A 161 -0.12 -4.89 -0.39
CA SER A 161 -0.90 -6.08 -0.76
C SER A 161 -2.37 -5.83 -0.43
N LEU A 162 -3.24 -6.04 -1.41
CA LEU A 162 -4.69 -5.86 -1.28
C LEU A 162 -5.41 -7.10 -1.80
N ASP A 163 -6.35 -7.59 -1.01
CA ASP A 163 -7.11 -8.83 -1.26
C ASP A 163 -6.22 -10.02 -1.68
N PRO A 164 -5.20 -10.38 -0.88
CA PRO A 164 -4.44 -11.59 -1.13
C PRO A 164 -5.32 -12.83 -0.97
N ALA A 165 -5.03 -13.89 -1.72
CA ALA A 165 -5.66 -15.18 -1.49
C ALA A 165 -5.40 -15.65 -0.03
N PRO A 166 -6.37 -16.34 0.60
CA PRO A 166 -6.17 -16.91 1.93
C PRO A 166 -5.01 -17.92 1.90
N SER A 167 -4.18 -17.90 2.95
CA SER A 167 -3.07 -18.83 3.20
C SER A 167 -3.55 -20.23 3.58
#